data_AF-A0A8X8LBL0-F1
#
_entry.id   AF-A0A8X8LBL0-F1
#
_cell.length_a   1.000
_cell.length_b   1.000
_cell.length_c   1.000
_cell.angle_alpha   90.00
_cell.angle_beta   90.00
_cell.angle_gamma   90.00
#
_symmetry.space_group_name_H-M   'P 1'
#
loop_
_entity.id
_entity.type
_entity.pdbx_description
1 polymer ?
#
loop_
_entity_poly.entity_id
_entity_poly.type
_entity_poly.pdbx_seq_one_letter_code
_entity_poly.pdbx_strand_id
1 'polypeptide(L)'
;MVIAGYYDASGNRAVIEYAKHLGYPPYFIEWIGWCKIIGVILFLIPKMPKLREWCYAGFSFELLSGLISHIVSKDAFWIVMMPIIATMLLTTSYISYHYHLKGSQR
;
A
#
# COMPACT_ATOMS: atom_id res chain seq x y z
N MET A 1 2.98 -4.91 -2.91
CA MET A 1 1.69 -4.97 -2.17
C MET A 1 1.36 -6.37 -1.69
N VAL A 2 1.27 -7.40 -2.54
CA VAL A 2 0.95 -8.77 -2.08
C VAL A 2 1.99 -9.35 -1.12
N ILE A 3 3.27 -9.33 -1.51
CA ILE A 3 4.36 -9.87 -0.70
C ILE A 3 4.45 -9.15 0.64
N ALA A 4 4.46 -7.81 0.61
CA ALA A 4 4.44 -6.99 1.82
C ALA A 4 3.21 -7.27 2.70
N GLY A 5 2.01 -7.38 2.11
CA GLY A 5 0.79 -7.70 2.85
C GLY A 5 0.85 -9.07 3.53
N TYR A 6 1.41 -10.08 2.87
CA TYR A 6 1.64 -11.39 3.48
C TYR A 6 2.62 -11.33 4.65
N TYR A 7 3.75 -10.62 4.49
CA TYR A 7 4.71 -10.45 5.57
C TYR A 7 4.09 -9.73 6.76
N ASP A 8 3.44 -8.59 6.53
CA ASP A 8 2.78 -7.79 7.56
C ASP A 8 1.69 -8.61 8.28
N ALA A 9 0.87 -9.37 7.54
CA ALA A 9 -0.20 -10.21 8.09
C ALA A 9 0.30 -11.42 8.87
N SER A 10 1.56 -11.83 8.66
CA SER A 10 2.11 -13.04 9.30
C SER A 10 2.36 -12.90 10.81
N GLY A 11 2.38 -11.66 11.34
CA GLY A 11 2.61 -11.41 12.77
C GLY A 11 3.93 -11.98 13.30
N ASN A 12 4.90 -12.20 12.41
CA ASN A 12 6.18 -12.79 12.80
C ASN A 12 7.00 -11.83 13.69
N ARG A 13 8.06 -12.35 14.32
CA ARG A 13 8.89 -11.54 15.24
C ARG A 13 9.45 -10.27 14.60
N ALA A 14 9.84 -10.32 13.32
CA ALA A 14 10.34 -9.15 12.61
C ALA A 14 9.26 -8.07 12.44
N VAL A 15 8.01 -8.45 12.18
CA VAL A 15 6.87 -7.52 12.14
C VAL A 15 6.61 -6.88 13.49
N ILE A 16 6.66 -7.67 14.57
CA ILE A 16 6.45 -7.15 15.94
C ILE A 16 7.56 -6.16 16.32
N GLU A 17 8.82 -6.45 15.99
CA GLU A 17 9.95 -5.55 16.22
C GLU A 17 9.84 -4.28 15.38
N TYR A 18 9.44 -4.41 14.11
CA TYR A 18 9.20 -3.29 13.23
C TYR A 18 8.05 -2.39 13.71
N ALA A 19 6.94 -2.98 14.16
CA ALA A 19 5.82 -2.24 14.74
C ALA A 19 6.28 -1.43 15.97
N LYS A 20 7.08 -2.03 16.85
CA LYS A 20 7.65 -1.34 18.02
C LYS A 20 8.57 -0.18 17.63
N HIS A 21 9.42 -0.38 16.62
CA HIS A 21 10.31 0.66 16.11
C HIS A 21 9.52 1.87 15.60
N LEU A 22 8.42 1.64 14.89
CA LEU A 22 7.52 2.69 14.42
C LEU A 22 6.57 3.26 15.50
N GLY A 23 6.60 2.72 16.73
CA GLY A 23 5.70 3.12 17.81
C GLY A 23 4.26 2.62 17.67
N TYR A 24 4.01 1.63 16.81
CA TYR A 24 2.69 1.02 16.61
C TYR A 24 2.49 -0.22 17.49
N PRO A 25 1.24 -0.45 17.95
CA PRO A 25 0.86 -1.76 18.46
C PRO A 25 1.05 -2.84 17.38
N PRO A 26 1.54 -4.06 17.71
CA PRO A 26 1.81 -5.10 16.71
C PRO A 26 0.60 -5.48 15.84
N TYR A 27 -0.59 -5.55 16.45
CA TYR A 27 -1.83 -5.86 15.74
C TYR A 27 -2.16 -4.86 14.62
N PHE A 28 -1.66 -3.61 14.70
CA PHE A 28 -1.94 -2.58 13.70
C PHE A 28 -1.25 -2.89 12.37
N ILE A 29 0.00 -3.33 12.41
CA ILE A 29 0.73 -3.73 11.20
C ILE A 29 0.12 -5.02 10.62
N GLU A 30 -0.25 -5.98 11.46
CA GLU A 30 -0.94 -7.20 11.04
C GLU A 30 -2.27 -6.89 10.34
N TRP A 31 -3.06 -5.97 10.93
CA TRP A 31 -4.31 -5.50 10.34
C TRP A 31 -4.10 -4.85 8.96
N ILE A 32 -3.11 -3.97 8.83
CA ILE A 32 -2.75 -3.36 7.55
C ILE A 32 -2.34 -4.43 6.52
N GLY A 33 -1.62 -5.47 6.95
CA GLY A 33 -1.26 -6.61 6.11
C GLY A 33 -2.48 -7.29 5.48
N TRP A 34 -3.49 -7.59 6.30
CA TRP A 34 -4.76 -8.15 5.81
C TRP A 34 -5.49 -7.19 4.87
N CYS A 35 -5.54 -5.90 5.19
CA CYS A 35 -6.13 -4.88 4.31
C CYS A 35 -5.43 -4.82 2.95
N LYS A 36 -4.10 -4.94 2.90
CA LYS A 36 -3.33 -4.98 1.64
C LYS A 36 -3.73 -6.17 0.77
N ILE A 37 -3.84 -7.36 1.38
CA ILE A 37 -4.22 -8.58 0.66
C ILE A 37 -5.64 -8.43 0.09
N ILE A 38 -6.59 -8.00 0.92
CA ILE A 38 -7.99 -7.77 0.50
C ILE A 38 -8.04 -6.72 -0.61
N GLY A 39 -7.33 -5.60 -0.46
CA GLY A 39 -7.26 -4.55 -1.47
C GLY A 39 -6.77 -5.06 -2.82
N VAL A 40 -5.75 -5.94 -2.84
CA VAL A 40 -5.26 -6.52 -4.11
C VAL A 40 -6.29 -7.46 -4.73
N ILE A 41 -6.96 -8.29 -3.91
CA ILE A 41 -8.02 -9.18 -4.40
C ILE A 41 -9.13 -8.36 -5.06
N LEU A 42 -9.59 -7.29 -4.39
CA LEU A 42 -10.62 -6.40 -4.91
C LEU A 42 -10.17 -5.66 -6.18
N PHE A 43 -8.90 -5.25 -6.24
CA PHE A 43 -8.33 -4.59 -7.41
C PHE A 43 -8.32 -5.48 -8.67
N LEU A 44 -8.09 -6.79 -8.49
CA LEU A 44 -8.04 -7.77 -9.59
C LEU A 44 -9.42 -8.06 -10.21
N ILE A 45 -10.53 -7.71 -9.54
CA ILE A 45 -11.88 -7.95 -10.05
C ILE A 45 -12.15 -7.00 -11.25
N PRO A 46 -12.27 -7.50 -12.48
CA PRO A 46 -12.29 -6.65 -13.68
C PRO A 46 -13.63 -5.92 -13.91
N LYS A 47 -14.73 -6.39 -13.31
CA LYS A 47 -16.09 -5.93 -13.61
C LYS A 47 -16.61 -4.82 -12.68
N MET A 48 -15.74 -4.20 -11.88
CA MET A 48 -16.14 -3.21 -10.86
C MET A 48 -15.23 -1.96 -10.91
N PRO A 49 -15.44 -1.04 -11.88
CA PRO A 49 -14.56 0.12 -12.06
C PRO A 49 -14.53 1.06 -10.84
N LYS A 50 -15.69 1.30 -10.19
CA LYS A 50 -15.74 2.12 -8.97
C LYS A 50 -14.92 1.50 -7.84
N LEU A 51 -14.99 0.18 -7.67
CA LEU A 51 -14.23 -0.52 -6.62
C LEU A 51 -12.72 -0.39 -6.87
N ARG A 52 -12.30 -0.39 -8.13
CA ARG A 52 -10.90 -0.18 -8.51
C ARG A 52 -10.42 1.22 -8.11
N GLU A 53 -11.23 2.25 -8.33
CA GLU A 53 -10.91 3.62 -7.88
C GLU A 53 -10.77 3.71 -6.36
N TRP A 54 -11.66 3.05 -5.61
CA TRP A 54 -11.54 2.93 -4.15
C TRP A 54 -10.29 2.18 -3.71
N CYS A 55 -9.89 1.12 -4.43
CA CYS A 55 -8.63 0.41 -4.16
C CYS A 55 -7.42 1.32 -4.38
N TYR A 56 -7.40 2.12 -5.46
CA TYR A 56 -6.36 3.11 -5.69
C TYR A 56 -6.29 4.12 -4.53
N ALA A 57 -7.43 4.68 -4.11
CA ALA A 57 -7.48 5.59 -2.97
C ALA A 57 -6.96 4.95 -1.69
N GLY A 58 -7.39 3.72 -1.37
CA GLY A 58 -6.93 2.98 -0.21
C GLY A 58 -5.42 2.73 -0.20
N PHE A 59 -4.85 2.30 -1.32
CA PHE A 59 -3.40 2.11 -1.45
C PHE A 59 -2.63 3.43 -1.36
N SER A 60 -3.18 4.53 -1.89
CA SER A 60 -2.56 5.85 -1.74
C SER A 60 -2.50 6.29 -0.27
N PHE A 61 -3.58 6.11 0.49
CA PHE A 61 -3.57 6.45 1.92
C PHE A 61 -2.61 5.58 2.73
N GLU A 62 -2.53 4.28 2.44
CA GLU A 62 -1.58 3.38 3.10
C GLU A 62 -0.13 3.82 2.85
N LEU A 63 0.24 4.08 1.60
CA LEU A 63 1.57 4.52 1.23
C LEU A 63 1.94 5.88 1.82
N LEU A 64 1.01 6.84 1.81
CA LEU A 64 1.22 8.15 2.44
C LEU A 64 1.38 8.03 3.96
N SER A 65 0.57 7.19 4.60
CA SER A 65 0.68 6.96 6.04
C SER A 65 2.02 6.34 6.40
N GLY A 66 2.47 5.32 5.67
CA GLY A 66 3.78 4.69 5.87
C GLY A 66 4.95 5.65 5.64
N LEU A 67 4.85 6.53 4.64
CA LEU A 67 5.84 7.60 4.42
C LEU A 67 5.95 8.51 5.65
N ILE A 68 4.81 8.97 6.19
CA ILE A 68 4.79 9.81 7.39
C ILE A 68 5.36 9.04 8.58
N SER A 69 5.00 7.77 8.77
CA SER A 69 5.52 6.93 9.85
C SER A 69 7.04 6.82 9.83
N HIS A 70 7.64 6.59 8.66
CA HIS A 70 9.10 6.50 8.52
C HIS A 70 9.79 7.84 8.77
N ILE A 71 9.21 8.97 8.32
CA ILE A 71 9.75 10.31 8.58
C ILE A 71 9.72 10.61 10.09
N VAL A 72 8.59 10.34 10.76
CA VAL A 72 8.42 10.57 12.20
C VAL A 72 9.34 9.67 13.03
N SER A 73 9.56 8.44 12.58
CA SER A 73 10.47 7.47 13.23
C SER A 73 11.95 7.76 12.97
N LYS A 74 12.26 8.79 12.16
CA LYS A 74 13.63 9.21 11.79
C LYS A 74 14.44 8.07 11.15
N ASP A 75 13.78 7.28 10.31
CA ASP A 75 14.42 6.20 9.59
C ASP A 75 15.48 6.70 8.60
N ALA A 76 16.43 5.82 8.28
CA ALA A 76 17.44 6.10 7.29
C ALA A 76 16.79 6.51 5.95
N PHE A 77 17.41 7.46 5.26
CA PHE A 77 16.89 8.01 4.01
C PHE A 77 16.51 6.91 2.98
N TRP A 78 17.31 5.86 2.89
CA TRP A 78 17.05 4.71 2.00
C TRP A 78 15.73 3.98 2.30
N ILE A 79 15.30 3.92 3.56
CA ILE A 79 14.04 3.31 3.97
C ILE A 79 12.87 4.23 3.59
N VAL A 80 13.01 5.54 3.78
CA VAL A 80 12.03 6.55 3.38
C VAL A 80 11.82 6.60 1.85
N MET A 81 12.84 6.26 1.06
CA MET A 81 12.72 6.21 -0.40
C MET A 81 11.78 5.12 -0.92
N MET A 82 11.66 3.99 -0.21
CA MET A 82 10.82 2.85 -0.64
C MET A 82 9.33 3.21 -0.82
N PRO A 83 8.63 3.81 0.17
CA PRO A 83 7.24 4.22 0.00
C PRO A 83 7.07 5.34 -1.03
N ILE A 84 8.06 6.20 -1.23
CA ILE A 84 8.03 7.25 -2.28
C ILE A 84 7.99 6.60 -3.66
N ILE A 85 8.89 5.65 -3.93
CA ILE A 85 8.94 4.93 -5.21
C ILE A 85 7.63 4.16 -5.44
N ALA A 86 7.11 3.50 -4.41
CA ALA A 86 5.83 2.80 -4.50
C ALA A 86 4.66 3.74 -4.80
N THR A 87 4.65 4.95 -4.23
CA THR A 87 3.62 5.97 -4.49
C THR A 87 3.70 6.49 -5.92
N MET A 88 4.91 6.74 -6.44
CA MET A 88 5.11 7.14 -7.83
C MET A 88 4.62 6.05 -8.79
N LEU A 89 4.94 4.79 -8.53
CA LEU A 89 4.50 3.66 -9.35
C LEU A 89 2.97 3.47 -9.34
N LEU A 90 2.34 3.63 -8.16
CA LEU A 90 0.89 3.58 -8.04
C LEU A 90 0.22 4.71 -8.84
N THR A 91 0.78 5.92 -8.75
CA THR A 91 0.28 7.10 -9.47
C THR A 91 0.42 6.96 -10.98
N THR A 92 1.57 6.49 -11.47
CA THR A 92 1.77 6.23 -12.91
C THR A 92 0.86 5.12 -13.43
N SER A 93 0.65 4.06 -12.63
CA SER A 93 -0.32 3.00 -12.96
C SER A 93 -1.75 3.55 -13.09
N TYR A 94 -2.18 4.39 -12.15
CA TYR A 94 -3.50 5.04 -12.19
C TYR A 94 -3.68 5.91 -13.43
N ILE A 95 -2.68 6.73 -13.74
CA ILE A 95 -2.67 7.60 -14.92
C ILE A 95 -2.77 6.75 -16.20
N SER A 96 -1.95 5.71 -16.36
CA SER A 96 -2.00 4.81 -17.52
C SER A 96 -3.34 4.10 -17.65
N TYR A 97 -3.95 3.66 -16.55
CA TYR A 97 -5.28 3.06 -16.55
C TYR A 97 -6.35 4.01 -17.11
N HIS A 98 -6.36 5.27 -16.67
CA HIS A 98 -7.29 6.27 -17.18
C HIS A 98 -7.03 6.64 -18.65
N TYR A 99 -5.78 6.65 -19.10
CA TYR A 99 -5.46 6.82 -20.52
C TYR A 99 -5.99 5.65 -21.37
N HIS A 100 -5.84 4.41 -20.92
CA HIS A 100 -6.33 3.23 -21.64
C HIS A 100 -7.87 3.16 -21.70
N LEU A 101 -8.56 3.54 -20.63
CA LEU A 101 -10.03 3.61 -20.60
C LEU A 101 -10.59 4.64 -21.60
N LYS A 102 -9.94 5.80 -21.76
CA LYS A 102 -10.34 6.81 -22.76
C LYS A 102 -10.12 6.36 -24.20
N GLY A 103 -9.13 5.50 -24.44
CA GLY A 103 -8.86 4.92 -25.77
C GLY A 103 -9.86 3.84 -26.19
N SER A 104 -10.41 3.07 -25.24
CA SER A 104 -11.37 1.99 -25.49
C SER A 104 -12.83 2.46 -25.75
N GLN A 105 -13.10 3.75 -25.61
CA GLN A 105 -14.42 4.38 -25.80
C GLN A 105 -14.54 5.13 -27.15
N ARG A 106 -13.53 4.99 -28.04
CA ARG A 106 -13.55 5.43 -29.44
C ARG A 106 -13.61 4.22 -30.36
#